data_AF-T1EI96-F1
#
_entry.id   AF-T1EI96-F1
#
_cell.length_a   1.000
_cell.length_b   1.000
_cell.length_c   1.000
_cell.angle_alpha   90.00
_cell.angle_beta   90.00
_cell.angle_gamma   90.00
#
_symmetry.space_group_name_H-M   'P 1'
#
loop_
_entity.id
_entity.type
_entity.pdbx_description
1 polymer ?
#
loop_
_entity_poly.entity_id
_entity_poly.type
_entity_poly.pdbx_seq_one_letter_code
_entity_poly.pdbx_strand_id
1 'polypeptide(L)'
;YRVEEEVAVGTFVGDVLKDSGLLQKYEQKTLALLEFLVVPREVPYFSVGETDGVVRTKNRIDRDAGVPGCREKLLCEIKIDVAIKPTRYFEIFRLVIEVIDVNDNSPSFKQSSHYLSLAESVAVGSLYPLPTASDPDSPVHGVQRYAL
;
A
#
# COMPACT_ATOMS: atom_id res chain seq x y z
N TYR A 1 1.41 1.38 -10.94
CA TYR A 1 0.01 1.72 -10.61
C TYR A 1 -0.09 2.27 -9.20
N ARG A 2 -1.25 2.80 -8.81
CA ARG A 2 -1.49 3.35 -7.47
C ARG A 2 -2.87 2.90 -7.00
N VAL A 3 -3.03 2.60 -5.72
CA VAL A 3 -4.30 2.23 -5.10
C VAL A 3 -4.32 2.75 -3.67
N GLU A 4 -5.44 3.29 -3.22
CA GLU A 4 -5.64 3.61 -1.81
C GLU A 4 -5.78 2.33 -1.00
N GLU A 5 -5.35 2.36 0.27
CA GLU A 5 -5.67 1.28 1.19
C GLU A 5 -7.16 1.23 1.51
N GLU A 6 -7.59 0.18 2.22
CA GLU A 6 -8.96 0.05 2.75
C GLU A 6 -10.08 0.00 1.69
N VAL A 7 -9.71 -0.07 0.41
CA VAL A 7 -10.67 -0.23 -0.68
C VAL A 7 -11.28 -1.64 -0.71
N ALA A 8 -12.49 -1.72 -1.27
CA ALA A 8 -13.21 -2.98 -1.41
C ALA A 8 -12.42 -4.01 -2.26
N VAL A 9 -12.62 -5.29 -1.97
CA VAL A 9 -12.08 -6.39 -2.79
C VAL A 9 -12.70 -6.34 -4.19
N GLY A 10 -11.89 -6.57 -5.22
CA GLY A 10 -12.28 -6.49 -6.62
C GLY A 10 -12.16 -5.09 -7.23
N THR A 11 -11.66 -4.11 -6.48
CA THR A 11 -11.41 -2.74 -6.97
C THR A 11 -10.37 -2.76 -8.09
N PHE A 12 -10.62 -2.00 -9.14
CA PHE A 12 -9.72 -1.85 -10.28
C PHE A 12 -8.44 -1.10 -9.87
N VAL A 13 -7.28 -1.62 -10.27
CA VAL A 13 -5.96 -1.02 -9.98
C VAL A 13 -5.23 -0.60 -11.26
N GLY A 14 -5.34 -1.39 -12.33
CA GLY A 14 -4.63 -1.12 -13.58
C GLY A 14 -4.92 -2.16 -14.66
N ASP A 15 -4.42 -1.92 -15.87
CA ASP A 15 -4.68 -2.76 -17.05
C ASP A 15 -3.35 -3.10 -17.75
N VAL A 16 -2.85 -4.31 -17.49
CA VAL A 16 -1.56 -4.76 -18.03
C VAL A 16 -1.61 -4.82 -19.55
N LEU A 17 -2.72 -5.26 -20.14
CA LEU A 17 -2.85 -5.41 -21.58
C LEU A 17 -2.70 -4.07 -22.30
N LYS A 18 -3.33 -3.01 -21.77
CA LYS A 18 -3.24 -1.66 -22.34
C LYS A 18 -1.87 -1.02 -22.15
N ASP A 19 -1.28 -1.18 -20.96
CA ASP A 19 -0.10 -0.39 -20.56
C ASP A 19 1.24 -1.06 -20.91
N SER A 20 1.23 -2.34 -21.28
CA SER A 20 2.42 -3.13 -21.66
C SER A 20 2.87 -2.95 -23.11
N GLY A 21 2.08 -2.28 -23.96
CA GLY A 21 2.36 -2.15 -25.39
C GLY A 21 1.96 -3.36 -26.25
N LEU A 22 1.33 -4.38 -25.66
CA LEU A 22 0.93 -5.59 -26.36
C LEU A 22 -0.11 -5.31 -27.45
N LEU A 23 -1.00 -4.34 -27.22
CA LEU A 23 -2.01 -3.92 -28.19
C LEU A 23 -1.41 -3.42 -29.51
N GLN A 24 -0.22 -2.81 -29.46
CA GLN A 24 0.51 -2.34 -30.64
C GLN A 24 1.40 -3.44 -31.24
N LYS A 25 1.80 -4.41 -30.41
CA LYS A 25 2.73 -5.48 -30.80
C LYS A 25 2.03 -6.65 -31.52
N TYR A 26 0.77 -6.93 -31.17
CA TYR A 26 0.06 -8.12 -31.62
C TYR A 26 -1.30 -7.79 -32.24
N GLU A 27 -1.70 -8.59 -33.24
CA GLU A 27 -3.02 -8.50 -33.85
C GLU A 27 -4.11 -9.03 -32.91
N GLN A 28 -5.36 -8.62 -33.16
CA GLN A 28 -6.50 -8.96 -32.30
C GLN A 28 -6.73 -10.47 -32.12
N LYS A 29 -6.43 -11.28 -33.15
CA LYS A 29 -6.50 -12.75 -33.05
C LYS A 29 -5.47 -13.32 -32.07
N THR A 30 -4.28 -12.72 -32.00
CA THR A 30 -3.23 -13.14 -31.07
C THR A 30 -3.53 -12.66 -29.66
N LEU A 31 -4.02 -11.42 -29.51
CA LEU A 31 -4.42 -10.86 -28.23
C LEU A 31 -5.50 -11.71 -27.54
N ALA A 32 -6.45 -12.25 -28.31
CA ALA A 32 -7.49 -13.14 -27.81
C ALA A 32 -6.99 -14.51 -27.31
N LEU A 33 -5.73 -14.88 -27.60
CA LEU A 33 -5.09 -16.11 -27.16
C LEU A 33 -4.14 -15.89 -25.97
N LEU A 34 -3.94 -14.63 -25.55
CA LEU A 34 -3.04 -14.33 -24.44
C LEU A 34 -3.70 -14.68 -23.11
N GLU A 35 -2.92 -15.31 -22.23
CA GLU A 35 -3.30 -15.58 -20.85
C GLU A 35 -2.34 -14.86 -19.91
N PHE A 36 -2.90 -14.15 -18.93
CA PHE A 36 -2.15 -13.38 -17.93
C PHE A 36 -2.12 -14.14 -16.61
N LEU A 37 -0.92 -14.38 -16.08
CA LEU A 37 -0.71 -15.15 -14.85
C LEU A 37 0.19 -14.38 -13.89
N VAL A 38 -0.25 -14.20 -12.66
CA VAL A 38 0.60 -13.65 -11.60
C VAL A 38 1.68 -14.65 -11.18
N VAL A 39 2.88 -14.16 -10.90
CA VAL A 39 4.04 -14.93 -10.47
C VAL A 39 4.60 -14.30 -9.17
N PRO A 40 4.66 -15.04 -8.05
CA PRO A 40 4.17 -16.41 -7.86
C PRO A 40 2.65 -16.51 -8.04
N ARG A 41 2.14 -17.72 -8.30
CA ARG A 41 0.72 -17.98 -8.66
C ARG A 41 -0.28 -17.44 -7.62
N GLU A 42 0.17 -17.29 -6.40
CA GLU A 42 -0.62 -16.73 -5.31
C GLU A 42 0.14 -15.57 -4.68
N VAL A 43 -0.42 -14.38 -4.83
CA VAL A 43 0.01 -13.16 -4.12
C VAL A 43 -1.11 -12.70 -3.19
N PRO A 44 -0.78 -12.03 -2.08
CA PRO A 44 -1.75 -11.72 -1.03
C PRO A 44 -2.75 -10.64 -1.42
N TYR A 45 -2.32 -9.56 -2.07
CA TYR A 45 -3.15 -8.34 -2.17
C TYR A 45 -3.82 -8.13 -3.52
N PHE A 46 -3.30 -8.75 -4.58
CA PHE A 46 -3.74 -8.48 -5.96
C PHE A 46 -4.13 -9.75 -6.71
N SER A 47 -5.02 -9.61 -7.65
CA SER A 47 -5.34 -10.60 -8.67
C SER A 47 -5.21 -9.97 -10.05
N VAL A 48 -4.91 -10.78 -11.05
CA VAL A 48 -4.87 -10.36 -12.46
C VAL A 48 -5.86 -11.22 -13.19
N GLY A 49 -6.76 -10.61 -13.95
CA GLY A 49 -7.71 -11.35 -14.77
C GLY A 49 -6.98 -12.08 -15.90
N GLU A 50 -7.26 -13.37 -16.03
CA GLU A 50 -6.50 -14.27 -16.91
C GLU A 50 -6.65 -13.91 -18.39
N THR A 51 -7.77 -13.32 -18.79
CA THR A 51 -8.08 -12.98 -20.19
C THR A 51 -8.05 -11.49 -20.49
N ASP A 52 -8.36 -10.63 -19.51
CA ASP A 52 -8.41 -9.18 -19.68
C ASP A 52 -7.11 -8.47 -19.25
N GLY A 53 -6.23 -9.15 -18.49
CA GLY A 53 -4.99 -8.57 -17.96
C GLY A 53 -5.23 -7.46 -16.93
N VAL A 54 -6.46 -7.34 -16.40
CA VAL A 54 -6.83 -6.28 -15.47
C VAL A 54 -6.46 -6.67 -14.05
N VAL A 55 -5.72 -5.78 -13.39
CA VAL A 55 -5.29 -5.93 -12.00
C VAL A 55 -6.39 -5.44 -11.07
N ARG A 56 -6.77 -6.27 -10.10
CA ARG A 56 -7.78 -5.95 -9.08
C ARG A 56 -7.26 -6.27 -7.68
N THR A 57 -7.86 -5.67 -6.65
CA THR A 57 -7.60 -6.05 -5.27
C THR A 57 -8.17 -7.44 -4.97
N LYS A 58 -7.38 -8.32 -4.36
CA LYS A 58 -7.78 -9.68 -3.95
C LYS A 58 -8.23 -9.74 -2.49
N ASN A 59 -7.58 -8.98 -1.63
CA ASN A 59 -7.85 -8.88 -0.20
C ASN A 59 -7.84 -7.41 0.23
N ARG A 60 -8.39 -7.12 1.41
CA ARG A 60 -8.26 -5.81 2.06
C ARG A 60 -6.78 -5.50 2.25
N ILE A 61 -6.36 -4.33 1.79
CA ILE A 61 -5.00 -3.81 1.96
C ILE A 61 -5.09 -2.84 3.12
N ASP A 62 -4.42 -3.18 4.21
CA ASP A 62 -4.24 -2.34 5.39
C ASP A 62 -2.74 -2.03 5.42
N ARG A 63 -2.38 -0.79 5.11
CA ARG A 63 -0.99 -0.35 4.92
C ARG A 63 -0.25 -0.28 6.25
N ASP A 64 -0.98 0.01 7.33
CA ASP A 64 -0.45 0.37 8.63
C ASP A 64 -0.24 -0.84 9.56
N ALA A 65 -1.00 -1.92 9.34
CA ALA A 65 -0.84 -3.19 10.03
C ALA A 65 -0.63 -4.39 9.08
N GLY A 66 -1.20 -4.34 7.88
CA GLY A 66 -1.31 -5.50 6.98
C GLY A 66 -0.14 -5.69 6.01
N VAL A 67 0.59 -4.64 5.62
CA VAL A 67 1.69 -4.72 4.63
C VAL A 67 3.07 -4.61 5.31
N PRO A 68 3.89 -5.68 5.27
CA PRO A 68 5.20 -5.66 5.92
C PRO A 68 6.10 -4.54 5.40
N GLY A 69 6.55 -3.69 6.31
CA GLY A 69 7.49 -2.62 6.01
C GLY A 69 6.86 -1.40 5.32
N CYS A 70 5.55 -1.20 5.39
CA CYS A 70 4.89 0.03 4.94
C CYS A 70 4.47 0.97 6.06
N ARG A 71 4.23 0.45 7.26
CA ARG A 71 3.91 1.23 8.47
C ARG A 71 4.85 2.43 8.68
N GLU A 72 4.28 3.59 8.98
CA GLU A 72 4.99 4.86 9.24
C GLU A 72 5.93 5.31 8.09
N LYS A 73 5.87 4.69 6.91
CA LYS A 73 6.69 5.11 5.76
C LYS A 73 5.95 6.10 4.90
N LEU A 74 6.71 6.90 4.15
CA LEU A 74 6.13 7.78 3.13
C LEU A 74 5.72 7.01 1.86
N LEU A 75 6.56 6.06 1.45
CA LEU A 75 6.36 5.27 0.23
C LEU A 75 6.16 3.80 0.58
N CYS A 76 5.02 3.24 0.15
CA CYS A 76 4.71 1.81 0.24
C CYS A 76 4.52 1.25 -1.16
N GLU A 77 5.35 0.29 -1.56
CA GLU A 77 5.29 -0.36 -2.87
C GLU A 77 5.13 -1.87 -2.72
N ILE A 78 4.14 -2.43 -3.40
CA ILE A 78 4.00 -3.87 -3.60
C ILE A 78 4.41 -4.21 -5.03
N LYS A 79 5.27 -5.22 -5.17
CA LYS A 79 5.82 -5.65 -6.46
C LYS A 79 5.31 -7.04 -6.78
N ILE A 80 4.71 -7.19 -7.95
CA ILE A 80 4.24 -8.48 -8.48
C ILE A 80 4.70 -8.63 -9.92
N ASP A 81 4.96 -9.86 -10.35
CA ASP A 81 5.30 -10.16 -11.73
C ASP A 81 4.09 -10.78 -12.44
N VAL A 82 3.86 -10.40 -13.68
CA VAL A 82 2.78 -10.94 -14.53
C VAL A 82 3.41 -11.57 -15.76
N ALA A 83 3.28 -12.89 -15.86
CA ALA A 83 3.71 -13.66 -17.01
C ALA A 83 2.59 -13.79 -18.04
N ILE A 84 2.96 -13.73 -19.30
CA ILE A 84 2.06 -13.88 -20.45
C ILE A 84 2.29 -15.25 -21.09
N LYS A 85 1.21 -15.94 -21.40
CA LYS A 85 1.19 -17.21 -22.13
C LYS A 85 0.38 -17.07 -23.43
N PRO A 86 0.54 -17.98 -24.40
CA PRO A 86 1.42 -19.17 -24.43
C PRO A 86 2.91 -18.85 -24.67
N THR A 87 3.80 -19.86 -24.56
CA THR A 87 5.28 -19.71 -24.68
C THR A 87 5.73 -18.94 -25.93
N ARG A 88 4.95 -19.02 -27.02
CA ARG A 88 5.22 -18.30 -28.27
C ARG A 88 5.21 -16.77 -28.12
N TYR A 89 4.49 -16.27 -27.12
CA TYR A 89 4.31 -14.85 -26.79
C TYR A 89 4.71 -14.58 -25.34
N PHE A 90 5.66 -15.35 -24.80
CA PHE A 90 6.03 -15.26 -23.40
C PHE A 90 6.77 -13.98 -23.07
N GLU A 91 6.18 -13.19 -22.19
CA GLU A 91 6.76 -11.97 -21.64
C GLU A 91 6.44 -11.90 -20.14
N ILE A 92 7.30 -11.25 -19.37
CA ILE A 92 7.08 -11.00 -17.95
C ILE A 92 7.11 -9.50 -17.73
N PHE A 93 6.04 -8.96 -17.16
CA PHE A 93 5.93 -7.57 -16.76
C PHE A 93 6.01 -7.47 -15.24
N ARG A 94 6.97 -6.69 -14.75
CA ARG A 94 7.07 -6.36 -13.33
C ARG A 94 6.20 -5.16 -13.03
N LEU A 95 5.16 -5.37 -12.22
CA LEU A 95 4.29 -4.32 -11.74
C LEU A 95 4.80 -3.78 -10.41
N VAL A 96 4.89 -2.45 -10.32
CA VAL A 96 5.09 -1.72 -9.07
C VAL A 96 3.80 -0.98 -8.75
N ILE A 97 3.18 -1.32 -7.63
CA ILE A 97 1.91 -0.77 -7.19
C ILE A 97 2.16 0.00 -5.90
N GLU A 98 1.97 1.31 -5.95
CA GLU A 98 2.06 2.19 -4.78
C GLU A 98 0.75 2.08 -3.98
N VAL A 99 0.86 1.82 -2.68
CA VAL A 99 -0.28 1.88 -1.75
C VAL A 99 -0.31 3.25 -1.11
N ILE A 100 -1.39 3.98 -1.38
CA ILE A 100 -1.62 5.33 -0.88
C ILE A 100 -2.25 5.24 0.50
N ASP A 101 -1.62 5.94 1.43
CA ASP A 101 -2.06 6.11 2.80
C ASP A 101 -3.40 6.83 2.87
N VAL A 102 -4.31 6.32 3.69
CA VAL A 102 -5.55 6.99 4.07
C VAL A 102 -5.48 7.27 5.56
N ASN A 103 -5.89 8.47 5.99
CA ASN A 103 -5.93 8.83 7.41
C ASN A 103 -7.14 8.16 8.09
N ASP A 104 -7.02 6.87 8.39
CA ASP A 104 -8.04 6.08 9.09
C ASP A 104 -7.64 5.71 10.53
N ASN A 105 -6.41 6.02 10.96
CA ASN A 105 -5.99 5.93 12.34
C ASN A 105 -6.02 7.32 13.02
N SER A 106 -5.69 7.35 14.31
CA SER A 106 -5.63 8.60 15.07
C SER A 106 -4.55 8.52 16.14
N PRO A 107 -3.93 9.66 16.49
CA PRO A 107 -2.86 9.68 17.49
C PRO A 107 -3.35 9.16 18.83
N SER A 108 -2.61 8.20 19.39
CA SER A 108 -2.93 7.62 20.69
C SER A 108 -1.73 7.60 21.62
N PHE A 109 -1.96 7.87 22.91
CA PHE A 109 -0.95 7.70 23.94
C PHE A 109 -1.03 6.29 24.52
N LYS A 110 0.13 5.72 24.89
CA LYS A 110 0.20 4.42 25.57
C LYS A 110 -0.55 4.40 26.90
N GLN A 111 -0.67 5.56 27.56
CA GLN A 111 -1.39 5.74 28.81
C GLN A 111 -2.38 6.90 28.63
N SER A 112 -3.62 6.72 29.11
CA SER A 112 -4.67 7.74 29.05
C SER A 112 -4.45 8.89 30.05
N SER A 113 -3.67 8.64 31.10
CA SER A 113 -3.30 9.63 32.10
C SER A 113 -1.81 9.54 32.40
N HIS A 114 -1.15 10.69 32.49
CA HIS A 114 0.26 10.78 32.88
C HIS A 114 0.40 11.72 34.08
N TYR A 115 1.03 11.24 35.15
CA TYR A 115 1.28 12.01 36.36
C TYR A 115 2.73 12.48 36.37
N LEU A 116 2.93 13.78 36.53
CA LEU A 116 4.24 14.40 36.62
C LEU A 116 4.46 14.94 38.04
N SER A 117 5.52 14.46 38.70
CA SER A 117 5.92 14.93 40.03
C SER A 117 7.11 15.87 39.90
N LEU A 118 6.90 17.14 40.25
CA LEU A 118 7.92 18.20 40.17
C LEU A 118 8.28 18.71 41.56
N ALA A 119 9.56 18.99 41.79
CA ALA A 119 9.99 19.67 43.01
C ALA A 119 9.58 21.15 42.94
N GLU A 120 9.17 21.73 44.06
CA GLU A 120 8.80 23.15 44.13
C GLU A 120 9.98 24.09 43.85
N SER A 121 11.21 23.61 44.03
CA SER A 121 12.46 24.32 43.75
C SER A 121 12.86 24.34 42.27
N VAL A 122 12.05 23.75 41.40
CA VAL A 122 12.28 23.72 39.95
C VAL A 122 12.27 25.15 39.40
N ALA A 123 13.27 25.46 38.58
CA ALA A 123 13.40 26.78 37.99
C ALA A 123 12.30 27.05 36.95
N VAL A 124 11.88 28.31 36.85
CA VAL A 124 10.96 28.75 35.79
C VAL A 124 11.63 28.54 34.43
N GLY A 125 10.89 27.96 33.49
CA GLY A 125 11.39 27.61 32.16
C GLY A 125 12.06 26.24 32.05
N SER A 126 12.12 25.45 33.14
CA SER A 126 12.52 24.05 33.05
C SER A 126 11.60 23.24 32.13
N LEU A 127 12.21 22.43 31.25
CA LEU A 127 11.50 21.56 30.31
C LEU A 127 11.37 20.15 30.87
N TYR A 128 10.19 19.55 30.71
CA TYR A 128 9.91 18.17 31.09
C TYR A 128 9.44 17.38 29.88
N PRO A 129 10.09 16.25 29.55
CA PRO A 129 9.65 15.41 28.45
C PRO A 129 8.31 14.76 28.82
N LEU A 130 7.32 14.92 27.94
CA LEU A 130 6.06 14.19 28.03
C LEU A 130 6.10 12.94 27.14
N PRO A 131 5.28 11.91 27.45
CA PRO A 131 5.08 10.80 26.53
C PRO A 131 4.63 11.31 25.16
N THR A 132 5.12 10.69 24.10
CA THR A 132 4.66 10.98 22.74
C THR A 132 3.44 10.12 22.41
N ALA A 133 2.52 10.68 21.63
CA ALA A 133 1.50 9.89 20.95
C ALA A 133 2.15 9.09 19.82
N SER A 134 1.50 7.98 19.44
CA SER A 134 1.85 7.17 18.27
C SER A 134 0.65 7.08 17.36
N ASP A 135 0.93 7.16 16.07
CA ASP A 135 -0.03 7.05 14.98
C ASP A 135 0.63 6.19 13.90
N PRO A 136 0.04 5.07 13.49
CA PRO A 136 0.68 4.12 12.59
C PRO A 136 0.67 4.56 11.11
N ASP A 137 -0.09 5.61 10.77
CA ASP A 137 -0.23 6.16 9.42
C ASP A 137 1.11 6.72 8.89
N SER A 138 1.11 7.12 7.62
CA SER A 138 2.26 7.81 7.02
C SER A 138 2.65 9.08 7.79
N PRO A 139 3.89 9.59 7.66
CA PRO A 139 4.30 10.83 8.33
C PRO A 139 3.43 12.06 8.02
N VAL A 140 2.68 12.03 6.90
CA VAL A 140 1.77 13.10 6.50
C VAL A 140 0.46 13.07 7.30
N HIS A 141 0.01 11.89 7.72
CA HIS A 141 -1.22 11.69 8.49
C HIS A 141 -0.98 11.33 9.95
N GLY A 142 0.25 10.98 10.33
CA GLY A 142 0.64 10.71 11.71
C GLY A 142 0.61 11.95 12.61
N VAL A 143 1.21 11.86 13.79
CA VAL A 143 1.10 12.90 14.83
C VAL A 143 1.61 14.29 14.37
N GLN A 144 0.70 15.22 14.11
CA GLN A 144 1.03 16.55 13.58
C GLN A 144 1.34 17.59 14.66
N ARG A 145 0.59 17.61 15.78
CA ARG A 145 0.68 18.67 16.79
C ARG A 145 0.21 18.20 18.17
N TYR A 146 0.85 18.75 19.19
CA TYR A 146 0.40 18.69 20.58
C TYR A 146 -0.16 20.06 21.02
N ALA A 147 -1.21 20.05 21.85
CA ALA A 147 -1.79 21.24 22.47
C ALA A 147 -2.13 20.92 23.93
N LEU A 148 -2.03 21.92 24.80
CA LEU A 148 -2.30 21.84 26.25
C LEU A 148 -3.56 22.65 26.59
#